data_AF-A0A0S8KB47-F1
#
_entry.id   AF-A0A0S8KB47-F1
#
_cell.length_a   1.000
_cell.length_b   1.000
_cell.length_c   1.000
_cell.angle_alpha   90.00
_cell.angle_beta   90.00
_cell.angle_gamma   90.00
#
_symmetry.space_group_name_H-M   'P 1'
#
loop_
_entity.id
_entity.type
_entity.pdbx_description
1 polymer ?
#
loop_
_entity_poly.entity_id
_entity_poly.type
_entity_poly.pdbx_seq_one_letter_code
_entity_poly.pdbx_strand_id
1 'polypeptide(L)'
;MEERMAKEVEKRVEEGVATGTAILIAVAVTFVISLIVFKFVWAWVVPDLFPGAVAQGLISGNLTWFATLKLAVLVAVLSGFGPALDEAFKVRP
;
A
#
# COMPACT_ATOMS: atom_id res chain seq x y z
N MET A 1 18.64 42.07 9.92
CA MET A 1 19.06 40.89 9.13
C MET A 1 18.50 39.61 9.74
N GLU A 2 18.52 39.50 11.07
CA GLU A 2 18.01 38.35 11.83
C GLU A 2 16.50 38.10 11.69
N GLU A 3 15.66 39.15 11.68
CA GLU A 3 14.21 38.99 11.50
C GLU A 3 13.81 38.41 10.13
N ARG A 4 14.63 38.61 9.09
CA ARG A 4 14.39 37.96 7.78
C ARG A 4 14.67 36.47 7.83
N MET A 5 15.71 36.05 8.56
CA MET A 5 16.07 34.64 8.66
C MET A 5 15.02 33.86 9.47
N ALA A 6 14.45 34.45 10.52
CA ALA A 6 13.38 33.84 11.29
C ALA A 6 12.13 33.56 10.44
N LYS A 7 11.68 34.54 9.65
CA LYS A 7 10.52 34.36 8.75
C LYS A 7 10.74 33.34 7.65
N GLU A 8 11.96 33.28 7.11
CA GLU A 8 12.30 32.31 6.06
C GLU A 8 12.33 30.89 6.60
N VAL A 9 12.85 30.68 7.82
CA VAL A 9 12.85 29.38 8.50
C VAL A 9 11.43 28.94 8.84
N GLU A 10 10.58 29.82 9.38
CA GLU A 10 9.19 29.51 9.71
C GLU A 10 8.40 29.06 8.47
N LYS A 11 8.57 29.77 7.34
CA LYS A 11 7.97 29.40 6.07
C LYS A 11 8.47 28.05 5.54
N ARG A 12 9.77 27.77 5.63
CA ARG A 12 10.37 26.47 5.22
C ARG A 12 9.86 25.32 6.08
N VAL A 13 9.64 25.56 7.37
CA VAL A 13 9.08 24.59 8.30
C VAL A 13 7.61 24.34 7.99
N GLU A 14 6.80 25.36 7.74
CA GLU A 14 5.41 25.19 7.30
C GLU A 14 5.32 24.40 5.97
N GLU A 15 6.14 24.75 4.98
CA GLU A 15 6.21 24.02 3.70
C GLU A 15 6.64 22.56 3.89
N GLY A 16 7.64 22.33 4.75
CA GLY A 16 8.14 20.99 5.07
C GLY A 16 7.12 20.14 5.84
N VAL A 17 6.43 20.73 6.82
CA VAL A 17 5.36 20.06 7.58
C VAL A 17 4.17 19.78 6.68
N ALA A 18 3.71 20.75 5.88
CA ALA A 18 2.59 20.57 4.96
C ALA A 18 2.88 19.46 3.93
N THR A 19 4.09 19.45 3.37
CA THR A 19 4.52 18.42 2.42
C THR A 19 4.63 17.05 3.09
N GLY A 20 5.24 16.98 4.28
CA GLY A 20 5.37 15.73 5.05
C GLY A 20 4.02 15.14 5.43
N THR A 21 3.09 15.97 5.89
CA THR A 21 1.71 15.57 6.22
C THR A 21 0.96 15.11 4.96
N ALA A 22 1.09 15.81 3.83
CA ALA A 22 0.45 15.42 2.58
C ALA A 22 0.92 14.04 2.09
N ILE A 23 2.22 13.75 2.18
CA ILE A 23 2.78 12.44 1.79
C ILE A 23 2.24 11.33 2.71
N LEU A 24 2.24 11.53 4.03
CA LEU A 24 1.71 10.55 4.97
C LEU A 24 0.24 10.24 4.71
N ILE A 25 -0.57 11.26 4.44
CA ILE A 25 -1.98 11.10 4.08
C ILE A 25 -2.11 10.33 2.77
N ALA A 26 -1.35 10.69 1.73
CA ALA A 26 -1.39 10.01 0.45
C ALA A 26 -1.05 8.52 0.56
N VAL A 27 -0.02 8.17 1.33
CA VAL A 27 0.38 6.78 1.60
C VAL A 27 -0.73 6.03 2.36
N ALA A 28 -1.28 6.64 3.42
CA ALA A 28 -2.34 6.04 4.21
C ALA A 28 -3.61 5.79 3.37
N VAL A 29 -4.03 6.77 2.57
CA VAL A 29 -5.19 6.66 1.68
C VAL A 29 -4.97 5.58 0.63
N THR A 30 -3.79 5.56 -0.01
CA THR A 30 -3.46 4.53 -1.01
C THR A 30 -3.50 3.14 -0.39
N PHE A 31 -2.94 2.97 0.81
CA PHE A 31 -2.95 1.70 1.53
C PHE A 31 -4.37 1.22 1.85
N VAL A 32 -5.24 2.11 2.32
CA VAL A 32 -6.65 1.79 2.60
C VAL A 32 -7.39 1.41 1.32
N ILE A 33 -7.20 2.16 0.22
CA ILE A 33 -7.80 1.84 -1.08
C ILE A 33 -7.33 0.47 -1.55
N SER A 34 -6.03 0.18 -1.50
CA SER A 34 -5.49 -1.13 -1.87
C SER A 34 -6.09 -2.26 -1.04
N LEU A 35 -6.25 -2.09 0.27
CA LEU A 35 -6.92 -3.07 1.15
C LEU A 35 -8.36 -3.34 0.72
N ILE A 36 -9.13 -2.28 0.41
CA ILE A 36 -10.53 -2.40 -0.01
C ILE A 36 -10.62 -3.10 -1.37
N VAL A 37 -9.82 -2.68 -2.35
CA VAL A 37 -9.75 -3.31 -3.68
C VAL A 37 -9.37 -4.77 -3.55
N PHE A 38 -8.38 -5.11 -2.72
CA PHE A 38 -7.97 -6.50 -2.51
C PHE A 38 -9.10 -7.35 -1.92
N LYS A 39 -9.83 -6.81 -0.94
CA LYS A 39 -10.98 -7.51 -0.34
C LYS A 39 -12.11 -7.72 -1.34
N PHE A 40 -12.42 -6.72 -2.17
CA PHE A 40 -13.46 -6.80 -3.20
C PHE A 40 -13.07 -7.75 -4.33
N VAL A 41 -11.86 -7.61 -4.87
CA VAL A 41 -11.34 -8.48 -5.93
C VAL A 41 -11.28 -9.92 -5.45
N TRP A 42 -10.88 -10.18 -4.21
CA TRP A 42 -10.86 -11.55 -3.69
C TRP A 42 -12.26 -12.14 -3.51
N ALA A 43 -13.20 -11.36 -2.99
CA ALA A 43 -14.59 -11.80 -2.85
C ALA A 43 -15.26 -12.09 -4.19
N TRP A 44 -14.73 -11.56 -5.30
CA TRP A 44 -15.23 -11.81 -6.65
C TRP A 44 -14.45 -12.88 -7.40
N VAL A 45 -13.12 -12.77 -7.46
CA VAL A 45 -12.23 -13.64 -8.25
C VAL A 45 -12.05 -15.03 -7.61
N VAL A 46 -12.00 -15.13 -6.28
CA VAL A 46 -11.71 -16.42 -5.62
C VAL A 46 -12.89 -17.40 -5.70
N PRO A 47 -14.16 -16.97 -5.47
CA PRO A 47 -15.30 -17.85 -5.70
C PRO A 47 -15.45 -18.27 -7.17
N ASP A 48 -15.06 -17.41 -8.11
CA ASP A 48 -15.17 -17.66 -9.55
C ASP A 48 -14.06 -18.60 -10.06
N LEU A 49 -12.82 -18.45 -9.59
CA LEU A 49 -11.69 -19.32 -9.95
C LEU A 49 -11.75 -20.69 -9.26
N PHE A 50 -12.24 -20.76 -8.03
CA PHE A 50 -12.22 -21.99 -7.23
C PHE A 50 -13.57 -22.33 -6.57
N PRO A 51 -14.65 -22.49 -7.35
CA PRO A 51 -15.99 -22.74 -6.81
C PRO A 51 -16.07 -24.03 -5.99
N GLY A 52 -15.37 -25.09 -6.42
CA GLY A 52 -15.34 -26.38 -5.72
C GLY A 52 -14.55 -26.37 -4.41
N ALA A 53 -13.44 -25.62 -4.34
CA ALA A 53 -12.63 -25.52 -3.12
C ALA A 53 -13.26 -24.61 -2.06
N VAL A 54 -14.03 -23.60 -2.50
CA VAL A 54 -14.86 -22.77 -1.60
C VAL A 54 -16.04 -23.59 -1.06
N ALA A 55 -16.71 -24.39 -1.90
CA ALA A 55 -17.82 -25.25 -1.48
C ALA A 55 -17.39 -26.34 -0.47
N GLN A 56 -16.14 -26.82 -0.57
CA GLN A 56 -15.57 -27.80 0.37
C GLN A 56 -14.99 -27.16 1.65
N GLY A 57 -15.04 -25.84 1.79
CA GLY A 57 -14.51 -25.12 2.95
C GLY A 57 -12.98 -25.11 3.05
N LEU A 58 -12.27 -25.57 2.01
CA LEU A 58 -10.81 -25.57 1.93
C LEU A 58 -10.26 -24.16 1.70
N ILE A 59 -11.04 -23.30 1.05
CA ILE A 59 -10.70 -21.90 0.79
C ILE A 59 -11.85 -21.03 1.30
N SER A 60 -11.56 -20.08 2.18
CA SER A 60 -12.58 -19.16 2.69
C SER A 60 -12.92 -18.11 1.63
N GLY A 61 -14.10 -18.23 1.02
CA GLY A 61 -14.60 -17.25 0.06
C GLY A 61 -14.82 -15.86 0.67
N ASN A 62 -14.99 -15.80 2.00
CA ASN A 62 -15.01 -14.57 2.76
C ASN A 62 -13.65 -14.33 3.44
N LEU A 63 -12.89 -13.38 2.93
CA LEU A 63 -11.70 -12.88 3.63
C LEU A 63 -12.10 -12.20 4.94
N THR A 64 -11.61 -12.73 6.05
CA THR A 64 -11.59 -12.02 7.33
C THR A 64 -10.67 -10.80 7.22
N TRP A 65 -10.97 -9.78 8.03
CA TRP A 65 -10.18 -8.55 8.07
C TRP A 65 -8.69 -8.82 8.32
N PHE A 66 -8.39 -9.78 9.19
CA PHE A 66 -7.03 -10.22 9.51
C PHE A 66 -6.30 -10.91 8.34
N ALA A 67 -7.01 -11.73 7.57
CA ALA A 67 -6.43 -12.37 6.39
C ALA A 67 -6.12 -11.34 5.29
N THR A 68 -7.00 -10.34 5.13
CA THR A 68 -6.80 -9.23 4.18
C THR A 68 -5.57 -8.41 4.57
N LEU A 69 -5.38 -8.12 5.86
CA LEU A 69 -4.18 -7.45 6.37
C LEU A 69 -2.90 -8.25 6.10
N LYS A 70 -2.89 -9.56 6.36
CA LYS A 70 -1.72 -10.41 6.06
C LYS A 70 -1.36 -10.42 4.57
N LEU A 71 -2.38 -10.53 3.70
CA LEU A 71 -2.19 -10.46 2.25
C LEU A 71 -1.69 -9.09 1.80
N ALA A 72 -2.25 -8.00 2.34
CA ALA A 72 -1.80 -6.66 2.02
C ALA A 72 -0.35 -6.41 2.48
N VAL A 73 0.04 -6.91 3.66
CA VAL A 73 1.45 -6.87 4.11
C VAL A 73 2.34 -7.69 3.20
N LEU A 74 1.93 -8.91 2.82
CA LEU A 74 2.68 -9.75 1.89
C LEU A 74 2.89 -9.04 0.55
N VAL A 75 1.83 -8.48 -0.02
CA VAL A 75 1.87 -7.74 -1.29
C VAL A 75 2.66 -6.45 -1.14
N ALA A 76 2.56 -5.72 -0.03
CA ALA A 76 3.36 -4.53 0.22
C ALA A 76 4.85 -4.85 0.32
N VAL A 77 5.22 -5.95 0.98
CA VAL A 77 6.60 -6.45 1.04
C VAL A 77 7.07 -6.82 -0.37
N LEU A 78 6.30 -7.62 -1.12
CA LEU A 78 6.64 -8.00 -2.49
C LEU A 78 6.73 -6.79 -3.44
N SER A 79 5.84 -5.82 -3.30
CA SER A 79 5.86 -4.58 -4.09
C SER A 79 7.03 -3.68 -3.71
N GLY A 80 7.44 -3.68 -2.43
CA GLY A 80 8.68 -3.04 -1.98
C GLY A 80 9.94 -3.73 -2.53
N PHE A 81 9.86 -5.04 -2.81
CA PHE A 81 10.88 -5.78 -3.56
C PHE A 81 10.84 -5.54 -5.08
N GLY A 82 9.78 -4.92 -5.60
CA GLY A 82 9.65 -4.56 -7.03
C GLY A 82 10.84 -3.75 -7.58
N PRO A 83 11.23 -2.61 -6.98
CA PRO A 83 12.40 -1.86 -7.42
C PRO A 83 13.71 -2.65 -7.26
N ALA A 84 13.83 -3.49 -6.22
CA ALA A 84 15.00 -4.35 -6.03
C ALA A 84 15.10 -5.46 -7.10
N LEU A 85 13.96 -5.98 -7.57
CA LEU A 85 13.88 -6.93 -8.67
C LEU A 85 14.12 -6.26 -10.02
N ASP A 86 13.63 -5.04 -10.26
CA ASP A 86 13.90 -4.28 -11.49
C ASP A 86 15.42 -4.06 -11.65
N GLU A 87 16.11 -3.69 -10.58
CA GLU A 87 17.58 -3.62 -10.60
C GLU A 87 18.23 -4.99 -10.86
N ALA A 88 17.73 -6.07 -10.25
CA ALA A 88 18.28 -7.40 -10.46
C ALA A 88 18.11 -7.92 -11.91
N PHE A 89 17.01 -7.58 -12.59
CA PHE A 89 16.76 -8.00 -13.97
C PHE A 89 17.38 -7.06 -15.02
N LYS A 90 17.56 -5.77 -14.69
CA LYS A 90 18.20 -4.78 -15.58
C LYS A 90 19.72 -4.96 -15.72
N VAL A 91 20.34 -5.75 -14.85
CA VAL A 91 21.79 -6.06 -14.87
C VAL A 91 22.17 -7.16 -15.89
N ARG A 92 21.23 -7.76 -16.63
CA ARG A 92 21.57 -8.67 -17.72
C ARG A 92 21.29 -8.05 -19.10
N PRO A 93 22.33 -7.66 -19.87
CA PRO A 93 22.19 -7.31 -21.28
C PRO A 93 21.82 -8.53 -22.13
#